data_AF-A0A355TBE2-F1
#
_entry.id   AF-A0A355TBE2-F1
#
_cell.length_a   1.000
_cell.length_b   1.000
_cell.length_c   1.000
_cell.angle_alpha   90.00
_cell.angle_beta   90.00
_cell.angle_gamma   90.00
#
_symmetry.space_group_name_H-M   'P 1'
#
loop_
_entity.id
_entity.type
_entity.pdbx_description
1 polymer ?
#
loop_
_entity_poly.entity_id
_entity_poly.type
_entity_poly.pdbx_seq_one_letter_code
_entity_poly.pdbx_strand_id
1 'polypeptide(L)'
;MFSSLSLVRRVSQLGTILATLFGGVYVGRDSFGNRYFKSRFRNKARKEKRWVFYAGAPEPTMIPSQWFGWIHFMCDLPLPNDGQKSYQWIKPHQPNLTGSDAAYFPEDHIFSILAQGKPHNDANWQPSK
;
A
#
# COMPACT_ATOMS: atom_id res chain seq x y z
N MET A 1 -6.94 25.37 19.16
CA MET A 1 -5.50 25.68 18.94
C MET A 1 -5.18 25.46 17.48
N PHE A 2 -5.04 26.54 16.72
CA PHE A 2 -4.65 26.48 15.30
C PHE A 2 -3.13 26.34 15.20
N SER A 3 -2.65 25.34 14.46
CA SER A 3 -1.40 25.42 13.69
C SER A 3 -1.33 24.20 12.77
N SER A 4 -1.60 24.36 11.48
CA SER A 4 -0.61 24.76 10.46
C SER A 4 0.28 23.59 10.08
N LEU A 5 -0.14 22.82 9.06
CA LEU A 5 0.72 21.95 8.23
C LEU A 5 -0.08 21.39 7.04
N SER A 6 -0.66 22.26 6.20
CA SER A 6 -1.20 21.84 4.89
C SER A 6 -0.39 22.32 3.69
N LEU A 7 0.74 23.03 3.92
CA LEU A 7 1.50 23.65 2.83
C LEU A 7 2.63 22.75 2.28
N VAL A 8 3.21 21.86 3.09
CA VAL A 8 4.28 20.93 2.65
C VAL A 8 3.72 19.77 1.80
N ARG A 9 2.40 19.55 1.83
CA ARG A 9 1.73 18.36 1.28
C ARG A 9 1.61 18.33 -0.26
N ARG A 10 1.99 19.40 -0.98
CA ARG A 10 1.63 19.60 -2.40
C ARG A 10 2.77 19.57 -3.41
N VAL A 11 4.03 19.77 -3.01
CA VAL A 11 5.12 19.98 -3.99
C VAL A 11 5.41 18.74 -4.84
N SER A 12 5.37 17.54 -4.24
CA SER A 12 5.63 16.27 -4.94
C SER A 12 4.51 15.83 -5.90
N GLN A 13 3.33 16.46 -5.84
CA GLN A 13 2.21 16.13 -6.72
C GLN A 13 2.02 17.13 -7.86
N LEU A 14 2.70 18.28 -7.89
CA LEU A 14 2.49 19.30 -8.92
C LEU A 14 2.72 18.75 -10.33
N GLY A 15 3.82 18.03 -10.55
CA GLY A 15 4.11 17.40 -11.84
C GLY A 15 3.04 16.39 -12.25
N THR A 16 2.58 15.56 -11.31
CA THR A 16 1.53 14.56 -11.54
C THR A 16 0.18 15.22 -11.82
N ILE A 17 -0.16 16.32 -11.12
CA ILE A 17 -1.39 17.09 -11.32
C ILE A 17 -1.38 17.71 -12.72
N LEU A 18 -0.29 18.38 -13.10
CA LEU A 18 -0.14 18.97 -14.43
C LEU A 18 -0.26 17.89 -15.51
N ALA A 19 0.45 16.77 -15.37
CA ALA A 19 0.35 15.64 -16.31
C ALA A 19 -1.09 15.11 -16.43
N THR A 20 -1.83 15.09 -15.33
CA THR A 20 -3.23 14.65 -15.32
C THR A 20 -4.15 15.64 -16.02
N LEU A 21 -3.94 16.94 -15.83
CA LEU A 21 -4.72 17.98 -16.53
C LEU A 21 -4.47 17.98 -18.04
N PHE A 22 -3.22 17.80 -18.48
CA PHE A 22 -2.88 17.87 -19.90
C PHE A 22 -3.16 16.57 -20.68
N GLY A 23 -3.33 15.44 -20.00
CA GLY A 23 -3.52 14.17 -20.70
C GLY A 23 -3.82 12.96 -19.84
N GLY A 24 -4.30 13.13 -18.61
CA GLY A 24 -4.75 12.03 -17.77
C GLY A 24 -6.17 11.58 -18.11
N VAL A 25 -6.36 10.27 -18.27
CA VAL A 25 -7.66 9.62 -18.37
C VAL A 25 -7.91 8.88 -17.06
N TYR A 26 -9.00 9.22 -16.39
CA TYR A 26 -9.43 8.53 -15.18
C TYR A 26 -9.87 7.10 -15.49
N VAL A 27 -9.37 6.14 -14.72
CA VAL A 27 -9.64 4.71 -14.91
C VAL A 27 -10.57 4.18 -13.83
N GLY A 28 -10.35 4.57 -12.57
CA GLY A 28 -11.16 4.13 -11.46
C GLY A 28 -10.58 4.50 -10.10
N ARG A 29 -11.23 3.98 -9.05
CA ARG A 29 -10.89 4.22 -7.65
C ARG A 29 -10.96 2.89 -6.89
N ASP A 30 -10.03 2.69 -5.96
CA ASP A 30 -10.04 1.52 -5.08
C ASP A 30 -10.84 1.75 -3.79
N SER A 31 -10.90 0.72 -2.94
CA SER A 31 -11.57 0.75 -1.64
C SER A 31 -10.93 1.71 -0.63
N PHE A 32 -9.62 1.95 -0.74
CA PHE A 32 -8.87 2.89 0.11
C PHE A 32 -9.01 4.35 -0.36
N GLY A 33 -9.62 4.54 -1.52
CA GLY A 33 -9.91 5.83 -2.12
C GLY A 33 -8.83 6.36 -3.06
N ASN A 34 -7.78 5.59 -3.36
CA ASN A 34 -6.75 5.93 -4.33
C ASN A 34 -7.38 5.98 -5.73
N ARG A 35 -6.97 6.98 -6.53
CA ARG A 35 -7.50 7.21 -7.87
C ARG A 35 -6.45 6.90 -8.92
N TYR A 36 -6.83 6.14 -9.93
CA TYR A 36 -5.94 5.62 -10.94
C TYR A 36 -6.16 6.30 -12.28
N PHE A 37 -5.07 6.65 -12.94
CA PHE A 37 -5.06 7.39 -14.19
C PHE A 37 -4.08 6.79 -15.18
N LYS A 38 -4.40 6.93 -16.46
CA LYS A 38 -3.53 6.56 -17.57
C LYS A 38 -3.35 7.71 -18.54
N SER A 39 -2.25 7.74 -19.26
CA SER A 39 -2.00 8.77 -20.27
C SER A 39 -2.89 8.54 -21.49
N ARG A 40 -3.60 9.59 -21.93
CA ARG A 40 -4.31 9.62 -23.21
C ARG A 40 -3.38 9.38 -24.38
N PHE A 41 -2.15 9.91 -24.28
CA PHE A 41 -1.15 9.84 -25.33
C PHE A 41 -0.09 8.79 -25.00
N ARG A 42 0.27 7.98 -25.99
CA ARG A 42 1.43 7.08 -25.88
C ARG A 42 2.72 7.90 -26.06
N ASN A 43 3.77 7.53 -25.34
CA ASN A 43 5.07 8.17 -25.52
C ASN A 43 5.71 7.79 -26.87
N LYS A 44 6.87 8.36 -27.21
CA LYS A 44 7.61 8.04 -28.45
C LYS A 44 7.91 6.53 -28.60
N ALA A 45 8.03 5.80 -27.50
CA ALA A 45 8.21 4.35 -27.46
C ALA A 45 6.88 3.56 -27.51
N ARG A 46 5.76 4.20 -27.85
CA ARG A 46 4.39 3.66 -27.85
C ARG A 46 3.92 3.06 -26.52
N LYS A 47 4.56 3.40 -25.40
CA LYS A 47 4.16 2.97 -24.05
C LYS A 47 3.16 3.95 -23.44
N GLU A 48 2.11 3.40 -22.85
CA GLU A 48 1.18 4.13 -21.98
C GLU A 48 1.85 4.40 -20.63
N LYS A 49 1.59 5.57 -20.04
CA LYS A 49 1.97 5.85 -18.66
C LYS A 49 0.76 5.62 -17.76
N ARG A 50 0.96 5.00 -16.60
CA ARG A 50 -0.06 4.78 -15.56
C ARG A 50 0.45 5.38 -14.26
N TRP A 51 -0.43 6.04 -13.49
CA TRP A 51 -0.09 6.61 -12.20
C TRP A 51 -1.29 6.61 -11.25
N VAL A 52 -1.02 6.82 -9.97
CA VAL A 52 -2.00 6.81 -8.90
C VAL A 52 -1.92 8.12 -8.10
N PHE A 53 -3.08 8.65 -7.71
CA PHE A 53 -3.20 9.63 -6.65
C PHE A 53 -3.68 8.96 -5.39
N TYR A 54 -2.82 8.92 -4.38
CA TYR A 54 -3.16 8.40 -3.06
C TYR A 54 -4.20 9.29 -2.37
N ALA A 55 -5.13 8.66 -1.66
CA ALA A 55 -6.11 9.39 -0.84
C ALA A 55 -5.46 10.04 0.40
N GLY A 56 -4.41 9.39 0.94
CA GLY A 56 -3.71 9.79 2.15
C GLY A 56 -2.27 10.23 1.90
N ALA A 57 -1.38 9.85 2.82
CA ALA A 57 0.06 9.97 2.61
C ALA A 57 0.47 9.08 1.41
N PRO A 58 1.37 9.55 0.53
CA PRO A 58 1.82 8.75 -0.60
C PRO A 58 2.65 7.56 -0.10
N GLU A 59 2.06 6.38 -0.17
CA GLU A 59 2.65 5.13 0.30
C GLU A 59 2.35 4.03 -0.74
N PRO A 60 3.38 3.52 -1.46
CA PRO A 60 3.18 2.58 -2.56
C PRO A 60 2.50 1.26 -2.21
N THR A 61 2.71 0.76 -1.00
CA THR A 61 2.15 -0.53 -0.56
C THR A 61 0.67 -0.43 -0.18
N MET A 62 0.09 0.78 -0.16
CA MET A 62 -1.35 1.02 0.02
C MET A 62 -2.18 0.62 -1.20
N ILE A 63 -1.54 0.38 -2.36
CA ILE A 63 -2.22 -0.09 -3.57
C ILE A 63 -2.67 -1.55 -3.35
N PRO A 64 -3.99 -1.85 -3.42
CA PRO A 64 -4.48 -3.21 -3.28
C PRO A 64 -4.05 -4.08 -4.46
N SER A 65 -4.00 -5.39 -4.24
CA SER A 65 -3.57 -6.39 -5.22
C SER A 65 -4.28 -6.28 -6.58
N GLN A 66 -5.57 -5.94 -6.58
CA GLN A 66 -6.39 -5.72 -7.78
C GLN A 66 -5.83 -4.65 -8.71
N TRP A 67 -5.31 -3.57 -8.13
CA TRP A 67 -4.78 -2.41 -8.84
C TRP A 67 -3.26 -2.51 -9.04
N PHE A 68 -2.58 -3.32 -8.22
CA PHE A 68 -1.14 -3.55 -8.31
C PHE A 68 -0.74 -4.15 -9.66
N GLY A 69 -1.44 -5.20 -10.13
CA GLY A 69 -1.15 -5.78 -11.45
C GLY A 69 -1.35 -4.80 -12.60
N TRP A 70 -2.36 -3.93 -12.51
CA TRP A 70 -2.64 -2.92 -13.52
C TRP A 70 -1.59 -1.80 -13.55
N ILE A 71 -1.20 -1.26 -12.38
CA ILE A 71 -0.21 -0.17 -12.34
C ILE A 71 1.18 -0.63 -12.80
N HIS A 72 1.51 -1.91 -12.58
CA HIS A 72 2.77 -2.53 -12.99
C HIS A 72 2.76 -3.18 -14.39
N PHE A 73 1.72 -2.93 -15.20
CA PHE A 73 1.59 -3.48 -16.55
C PHE A 73 1.58 -5.01 -16.63
N MET A 74 1.20 -5.69 -15.55
CA MET A 74 1.00 -7.15 -15.54
C MET A 74 -0.36 -7.53 -16.13
N CYS A 75 -1.34 -6.62 -16.06
CA CYS A 75 -2.67 -6.79 -16.63
C CYS A 75 -3.11 -5.51 -17.38
N ASP A 76 -3.91 -5.68 -18.44
CA ASP A 76 -4.40 -4.57 -19.24
C ASP A 76 -5.54 -3.81 -18.58
N LEU A 77 -6.40 -4.54 -17.87
CA LEU A 77 -7.53 -4.00 -17.11
C LEU A 77 -7.30 -4.23 -15.61
N PRO A 78 -7.70 -3.26 -14.76
CA PRO A 78 -7.78 -3.53 -13.33
C PRO A 78 -8.81 -4.63 -13.10
N LEU A 79 -8.56 -5.49 -12.11
CA LEU A 79 -9.52 -6.51 -11.75
C LEU A 79 -10.83 -5.83 -11.30
N PRO A 80 -12.01 -6.23 -11.82
CA PRO A 80 -13.27 -5.65 -11.41
C PRO A 80 -13.47 -5.80 -9.90
N ASN A 81 -14.00 -4.76 -9.24
CA ASN A 81 -14.35 -4.83 -7.80
C ASN A 81 -15.28 -6.02 -7.51
N ASP A 82 -16.19 -6.32 -8.43
CA ASP A 82 -17.17 -7.41 -8.32
C ASP A 82 -16.64 -8.78 -8.82
N GLY A 83 -15.41 -8.82 -9.33
CA GLY A 83 -14.81 -10.02 -9.95
C GLY A 83 -13.75 -10.71 -9.10
N GLN A 84 -13.38 -10.15 -7.94
CA GLN A 84 -12.42 -10.81 -7.06
C GLN A 84 -13.10 -11.97 -6.34
N LYS A 85 -12.72 -13.20 -6.70
CA LYS A 85 -13.10 -14.38 -5.94
C LYS A 85 -12.60 -14.22 -4.51
N SER A 86 -13.53 -13.89 -3.60
CA SER A 86 -13.24 -13.78 -2.17
C SER A 86 -13.27 -15.19 -1.59
N TYR A 87 -12.09 -15.73 -1.29
CA TYR A 87 -11.96 -16.98 -0.57
C TYR A 87 -11.78 -16.68 0.91
N GLN A 88 -12.25 -17.57 1.79
CA GLN A 88 -12.20 -17.36 3.25
C GLN A 88 -10.78 -17.16 3.80
N TRP A 89 -9.77 -17.68 3.12
CA TRP A 89 -8.35 -17.55 3.50
C TRP A 89 -7.71 -16.24 3.00
N ILE A 90 -8.37 -15.47 2.14
CA ILE A 90 -7.84 -14.18 1.67
C ILE A 90 -8.00 -13.15 2.80
N LYS A 91 -6.87 -12.60 3.22
CA LYS A 91 -6.84 -11.50 4.19
C LYS A 91 -7.14 -10.16 3.50
N PRO A 92 -7.75 -9.19 4.22
CA PRO A 92 -7.88 -7.83 3.71
C PRO A 92 -6.50 -7.22 3.46
N HIS A 93 -6.42 -6.36 2.43
CA HIS A 93 -5.18 -5.66 2.10
C HIS A 93 -4.74 -4.77 3.28
N GLN A 94 -3.47 -4.85 3.63
CA GLN A 94 -2.83 -3.98 4.63
C GLN A 94 -1.56 -3.38 4.03
N PRO A 95 -1.32 -2.07 4.20
CA PRO A 95 -0.07 -1.46 3.78
C PRO A 95 1.10 -1.98 4.63
N ASN A 96 2.31 -1.73 4.18
CA ASN A 96 3.52 -2.11 4.89
C ASN A 96 3.66 -1.29 6.18
N LEU A 97 3.80 -2.00 7.30
CA LEU A 97 3.92 -1.42 8.64
C LEU A 97 5.37 -1.40 9.15
N THR A 98 6.37 -1.74 8.33
CA THR A 98 7.79 -1.65 8.71
C THR A 98 8.12 -0.27 9.27
N GLY A 99 8.82 -0.24 10.41
CA GLY A 99 9.23 1.01 11.06
C GLY A 99 8.10 1.75 11.80
N SER A 100 6.91 1.17 11.89
CA SER A 100 5.84 1.63 12.78
C SER A 100 5.75 0.77 14.04
N ASP A 101 4.99 1.24 15.03
CA ASP A 101 4.73 0.50 16.27
C ASP A 101 3.98 -0.83 16.02
N ALA A 102 3.30 -0.95 14.88
CA ALA A 102 2.58 -2.15 14.46
C ALA A 102 3.39 -3.04 13.49
N ALA A 103 4.72 -2.85 13.42
CA ALA A 103 5.58 -3.69 12.61
C ALA A 103 5.54 -5.16 13.08
N TYR A 104 5.61 -6.08 12.11
CA TYR A 104 5.72 -7.51 12.40
C TYR A 104 7.12 -7.86 12.88
N PHE A 105 7.18 -8.63 13.96
CA PHE A 105 8.41 -9.22 14.50
C PHE A 105 8.23 -10.75 14.62
N PRO A 106 9.22 -11.56 14.20
CA PRO A 106 9.22 -13.01 14.43
C PRO A 106 9.12 -13.37 15.92
N GLU A 107 8.69 -14.57 16.27
CA GLU A 107 8.47 -15.00 17.67
C GLU A 107 9.72 -14.87 18.54
N ASP A 108 10.90 -15.23 18.01
CA ASP A 108 12.19 -15.15 18.71
C ASP A 108 12.80 -13.74 18.73
N HIS A 109 12.13 -12.75 18.15
CA HIS A 109 12.61 -11.37 18.15
C HIS A 109 12.43 -10.73 19.53
N ILE A 110 13.38 -9.89 19.96
CA ILE A 110 13.35 -9.25 21.29
C ILE A 110 12.03 -8.51 21.54
N PHE A 111 11.54 -7.72 20.58
CA PHE A 111 10.26 -7.02 20.72
C PHE A 111 9.05 -7.96 20.87
N SER A 112 9.05 -9.13 20.22
CA SER A 112 8.00 -10.14 20.39
C SER A 112 8.06 -10.79 21.77
N ILE A 113 9.27 -11.14 22.22
CA ILE A 113 9.51 -11.73 23.56
C ILE A 113 9.08 -10.77 24.66
N LEU A 114 9.34 -9.46 24.50
CA LEU A 114 8.91 -8.44 25.47
C LEU A 114 7.38 -8.27 25.49
N ALA A 115 6.71 -8.45 24.35
CA ALA A 115 5.26 -8.27 24.24
C ALA A 115 4.46 -9.53 24.63
N GLN A 116 4.94 -10.72 24.28
CA GLN A 116 4.20 -12.00 24.42
C GLN A 116 4.81 -12.94 25.48
N GLY A 117 6.03 -12.67 25.94
CA GLY A 117 6.83 -13.60 26.74
C GLY A 117 7.73 -14.49 25.87
N LYS A 118 8.77 -15.06 26.47
CA LYS A 118 9.68 -15.99 25.77
C LYS A 118 8.91 -17.27 25.40
N PRO A 119 8.99 -17.77 24.15
CA PRO A 119 8.44 -19.09 23.83
C PRO A 119 9.13 -20.14 24.70
N HIS A 120 8.35 -20.75 25.59
CA HIS A 120 8.85 -21.68 26.60
C HIS A 120 8.85 -23.10 26.02
N ASN A 121 9.93 -23.47 25.33
CA ASN A 121 10.07 -24.82 24.79
C ASN A 121 10.89 -25.74 25.72
N ASP A 122 11.77 -25.17 26.54
CA ASP A 122 12.59 -25.93 27.49
C ASP A 122 12.30 -25.45 28.91
N ALA A 123 11.67 -26.31 29.73
CA ALA A 123 11.62 -26.09 31.17
C ALA A 123 13.05 -26.21 31.71
N ASN A 124 13.66 -25.09 32.12
CA ASN A 124 14.90 -25.15 32.89
C ASN A 124 14.64 -26.01 34.13
N TRP A 125 15.45 -27.06 34.31
CA TRP A 125 15.36 -27.91 35.48
C TRP A 125 15.57 -27.08 36.76
N GLN A 126 14.63 -27.13 37.69
CA GLN A 126 14.71 -26.47 38.99
C GLN A 126 14.91 -27.51 40.08
N PRO A 127 16.08 -27.58 40.75
CA PRO A 127 16.28 -28.50 41.87
C PRO A 127 15.32 -28.15 43.01
N SER A 128 14.64 -29.16 43.56
CA SER A 128 14.04 -29.04 44.88
C SER A 128 15.16 -28.94 45.94
N LYS A 129 15.00 -28.05 46.93
CA LYS A 129 15.89 -27.96 48.09
C LYS A 129 15.79 -29.20 48.97
#